data_AF-A0A8J2KSZ9-F1
#
_entry.id   AF-A0A8J2KSZ9-F1
#
_cell.length_a   1.000
_cell.length_b   1.000
_cell.length_c   1.000
_cell.angle_alpha   90.00
_cell.angle_beta   90.00
_cell.angle_gamma   90.00
#
_symmetry.space_group_name_H-M   'P 1'
#
loop_
_entity.id
_entity.type
_entity.pdbx_description
1 polymer ?
#
loop_
_entity_poly.entity_id
_entity_poly.type
_entity_poly.pdbx_seq_one_letter_code
_entity_poly.pdbx_strand_id
1 'polypeptide(L)'
;MIIEHAHGSPECIEELTREMNVVWATWDACAAEGHPCLPQCTFEREGATDGGTMTVGSFSAAIRGRLSAGLCDVLDANMANCLSMVGGAVGADSPCENWEAVGQCIVESLSTACDGVYRR
;
A
#
# COMPACT_ATOMS: atom_id res chain seq x y z
N MET A 1 -8.59 -10.08 -1.17
CA MET A 1 -9.11 -9.97 0.21
C MET A 1 -7.91 -9.92 1.14
N ILE A 2 -7.41 -8.71 1.35
CA ILE A 2 -6.14 -8.42 2.04
C ILE A 2 -6.40 -7.99 3.50
N ILE A 3 -7.65 -7.62 3.80
CA ILE A 3 -8.12 -7.19 5.13
C ILE A 3 -8.40 -8.38 6.07
N GLU A 4 -8.51 -9.61 5.55
CA GLU A 4 -8.62 -10.82 6.40
C GLU A 4 -7.39 -11.05 7.29
N HIS A 5 -6.28 -10.35 7.02
CA HIS A 5 -5.05 -10.38 7.82
C HIS A 5 -4.82 -9.08 8.60
N ALA A 6 -5.74 -8.12 8.54
CA ALA A 6 -5.65 -6.91 9.34
C ALA A 6 -6.02 -7.22 10.80
N HIS A 7 -5.04 -7.08 11.68
CA HIS A 7 -5.22 -7.20 13.13
C HIS A 7 -5.49 -5.80 13.72
N GLY A 8 -6.64 -5.61 14.39
CA GLY A 8 -7.01 -4.33 15.00
C GLY A 8 -8.42 -4.36 15.59
N SER A 9 -8.82 -3.29 16.29
CA SER A 9 -10.23 -3.16 16.73
C SER A 9 -11.17 -3.02 15.52
N PRO A 10 -12.44 -3.44 15.62
CA PRO A 10 -13.39 -3.34 14.50
C PRO A 10 -13.54 -1.92 13.94
N GLU A 11 -13.54 -0.91 14.81
CA GLU A 11 -13.65 0.51 14.43
C GLU A 11 -12.43 0.96 13.62
N CYS A 12 -11.26 0.45 14.00
CA CYS A 12 -10.03 0.74 13.30
C CYS A 12 -10.00 0.12 11.89
N ILE A 13 -10.43 -1.14 11.77
CA ILE A 13 -10.52 -1.84 10.49
C ILE A 13 -11.52 -1.14 9.57
N GLU A 14 -12.65 -0.67 10.09
CA GLU A 14 -13.65 0.08 9.34
C GLU A 14 -13.07 1.40 8.79
N GLU A 15 -12.34 2.14 9.62
CA GLU A 15 -11.72 3.41 9.24
C GLU A 15 -10.58 3.22 8.22
N LEU A 16 -9.72 2.22 8.41
CA LEU A 16 -8.70 1.85 7.43
C LEU A 16 -9.31 1.41 6.10
N THR A 17 -10.40 0.64 6.15
CA THR A 17 -11.14 0.25 4.94
C THR A 17 -11.71 1.47 4.22
N ARG A 18 -12.22 2.45 4.97
CA ARG A 18 -12.77 3.69 4.43
C ARG A 18 -11.69 4.54 3.75
N GLU A 19 -10.54 4.74 4.40
CA GLU A 19 -9.43 5.52 3.84
C GLU A 19 -8.81 4.83 2.61
N MET A 20 -8.72 3.49 2.62
CA MET A 20 -8.13 2.70 1.54
C MET A 20 -9.12 2.32 0.43
N ASN A 21 -10.38 2.74 0.52
CA ASN A 21 -11.45 2.31 -0.40
C ASN A 21 -11.11 2.55 -1.88
N VAL A 22 -10.46 3.69 -2.20
CA VAL A 22 -10.03 4.00 -3.58
C VAL A 22 -8.99 2.99 -4.06
N VAL A 23 -8.01 2.66 -3.22
CA VAL A 23 -6.97 1.66 -3.53
C VAL A 23 -7.58 0.27 -3.74
N TRP A 24 -8.60 -0.10 -2.95
CA TRP A 24 -9.31 -1.36 -3.12
C TRP A 24 -10.13 -1.44 -4.39
N ALA A 25 -10.82 -0.35 -4.75
CA ALA A 25 -11.52 -0.28 -6.03
C ALA A 25 -10.56 -0.43 -7.22
N THR A 26 -9.37 0.17 -7.13
CA THR A 26 -8.32 0.03 -8.14
C THR A 26 -7.76 -1.39 -8.20
N TRP A 27 -7.53 -2.04 -7.06
CA TRP A 27 -7.14 -3.44 -6.99
C TRP A 27 -8.15 -4.35 -7.68
N ASP A 28 -9.43 -4.19 -7.36
CA ASP A 28 -10.52 -4.99 -7.95
C ASP A 28 -10.64 -4.75 -9.46
N ALA A 29 -10.44 -3.51 -9.92
CA ALA A 29 -10.37 -3.20 -11.35
C ALA A 29 -9.20 -3.90 -12.05
N CYS A 30 -7.99 -3.85 -11.46
CA CYS A 30 -6.83 -4.57 -11.97
C CYS A 30 -7.07 -6.09 -12.03
N ALA A 31 -7.74 -6.65 -11.02
CA ALA A 31 -8.10 -8.07 -11.00
C ALA A 31 -9.14 -8.44 -12.06
N ALA A 32 -10.18 -7.62 -12.23
CA ALA A 32 -11.23 -7.83 -13.23
C ALA A 32 -10.70 -7.77 -14.66
N GLU A 33 -9.67 -6.96 -14.90
CA GLU A 33 -8.97 -6.86 -16.18
C GLU A 33 -7.96 -7.99 -16.42
N GLY A 34 -7.70 -8.84 -15.42
CA GLY A 34 -6.78 -9.97 -15.52
C GLY A 34 -5.30 -9.58 -15.55
N HIS A 35 -4.92 -8.49 -14.88
CA HIS A 35 -3.50 -8.08 -14.82
C HIS A 35 -2.66 -9.16 -14.14
N PRO A 36 -1.48 -9.50 -14.71
CA PRO A 36 -0.62 -10.56 -14.17
C PRO A 36 0.05 -10.17 -12.85
N CYS A 37 0.10 -8.87 -12.54
CA CYS A 37 0.66 -8.35 -11.30
C CYS A 37 -0.25 -7.29 -10.71
N LEU A 38 -1.12 -7.69 -9.77
CA LEU A 38 -2.10 -6.80 -9.15
C LEU A 38 -1.48 -5.64 -8.37
N PRO A 39 -0.43 -5.85 -7.53
CA PRO A 39 0.16 -4.74 -6.79
C PRO A 39 0.78 -3.71 -7.74
N GLN A 40 1.52 -4.14 -8.78
CA GLN A 40 2.09 -3.23 -9.78
C GLN A 40 1.00 -2.38 -10.45
N CYS A 41 -0.03 -3.03 -11.01
CA CYS A 41 -1.14 -2.33 -11.66
C CYS A 41 -1.82 -1.33 -10.71
N THR A 42 -2.03 -1.72 -9.46
CA THR A 42 -2.65 -0.87 -8.44
C THR A 42 -1.79 0.37 -8.18
N PHE A 43 -0.51 0.17 -7.90
CA PHE A 43 0.39 1.28 -7.58
C PHE A 43 0.61 2.24 -8.75
N GLU A 44 0.69 1.74 -9.97
CA GLU A 44 0.77 2.58 -11.17
C GLU A 44 -0.48 3.43 -11.34
N ARG A 45 -1.68 2.84 -11.18
CA ARG A 45 -2.96 3.58 -11.29
C ARG A 45 -3.18 4.57 -10.17
N GLU A 46 -2.71 4.25 -8.96
CA GLU A 46 -2.77 5.19 -7.84
C GLU A 46 -1.74 6.32 -7.95
N GLY A 47 -0.81 6.25 -8.91
CA GLY A 47 0.26 7.24 -9.11
C GLY A 47 1.40 7.11 -8.11
N ALA A 48 1.58 5.94 -7.50
CA ALA A 48 2.64 5.63 -6.54
C ALA A 48 3.98 5.27 -7.21
N THR A 49 4.06 5.42 -8.53
CA THR A 49 5.26 5.20 -9.33
C THR A 49 5.64 6.47 -10.11
N ASP A 50 6.94 6.65 -10.36
CA ASP A 50 7.48 7.65 -11.27
C ASP A 50 8.28 6.93 -12.36
N GLY A 51 7.87 7.10 -13.62
CA GLY A 51 8.45 6.35 -14.74
C GLY A 51 8.35 4.83 -14.58
N GLY A 52 7.29 4.33 -13.92
CA GLY A 52 7.10 2.91 -13.61
C GLY A 52 7.96 2.39 -12.46
N THR A 53 8.70 3.26 -11.76
CA THR A 53 9.48 2.89 -10.58
C THR A 53 8.81 3.39 -9.30
N MET A 54 8.64 2.50 -8.34
CA MET A 54 8.23 2.84 -6.99
C MET A 54 9.44 3.15 -6.10
N THR A 55 9.39 4.30 -5.44
CA THR A 55 10.32 4.75 -4.41
C THR A 55 9.53 5.23 -3.18
N VAL A 56 10.22 5.48 -2.07
CA VAL A 56 9.59 6.16 -0.92
C VAL A 56 8.95 7.48 -1.38
N GLY A 57 9.66 8.28 -2.17
CA GLY A 57 9.16 9.58 -2.62
C GLY A 57 7.90 9.51 -3.50
N SER A 58 7.86 8.59 -4.47
CA SER A 58 6.69 8.43 -5.34
C SER A 58 5.48 7.88 -4.58
N PHE A 59 5.70 6.95 -3.65
CA PHE A 59 4.65 6.40 -2.80
C PHE A 59 4.10 7.45 -1.84
N SER A 60 4.96 8.17 -1.11
CA SER A 60 4.58 9.27 -0.22
C SER A 60 3.77 10.34 -0.95
N ALA A 61 4.17 10.69 -2.18
CA ALA A 61 3.44 11.66 -2.99
C ALA A 61 2.02 11.18 -3.36
N ALA A 62 1.83 9.89 -3.62
CA ALA A 62 0.54 9.31 -3.98
C ALA A 62 -0.44 9.24 -2.80
N ILE A 63 0.05 8.94 -1.60
CA ILE A 63 -0.80 8.81 -0.40
C ILE A 63 -1.11 10.16 0.27
N ARG A 64 -0.23 11.17 0.09
CA ARG A 64 -0.41 12.51 0.67
C ARG A 64 -1.70 13.14 0.17
N GLY A 65 -2.59 13.47 1.10
CA GLY A 65 -3.90 14.06 0.82
C GLY A 65 -5.00 13.05 0.50
N ARG A 66 -4.70 11.75 0.47
CA ARG A 66 -5.70 10.66 0.36
C ARG A 66 -5.96 9.99 1.70
N LEU A 67 -4.93 9.87 2.53
CA LEU A 67 -5.01 9.26 3.86
C LEU A 67 -4.91 10.32 4.96
N SER A 68 -5.34 9.97 6.17
CA SER A 68 -5.11 10.81 7.35
C SER A 68 -3.61 10.99 7.62
N ALA A 69 -3.25 12.10 8.27
CA ALA A 69 -1.85 12.41 8.57
C ALA A 69 -1.18 11.30 9.39
N GLY A 70 -1.90 10.72 10.37
CA GLY A 70 -1.39 9.62 11.18
C GLY A 70 -1.10 8.35 10.36
N LEU A 71 -1.95 8.02 9.39
CA LEU A 71 -1.73 6.85 8.53
C LEU A 71 -0.61 7.11 7.51
N CYS A 72 -0.53 8.33 6.97
CA CYS A 72 0.57 8.75 6.10
C CYS A 72 1.92 8.59 6.79
N ASP A 73 2.05 9.08 8.04
CA ASP A 73 3.32 9.03 8.78
C ASP A 73 3.78 7.60 9.03
N VAL A 74 2.85 6.69 9.37
CA VAL A 74 3.19 5.28 9.61
C VAL A 74 3.58 4.58 8.31
N LEU A 75 2.85 4.84 7.22
CA LEU A 75 3.17 4.30 5.92
C LEU A 75 4.52 4.81 5.40
N ASP A 76 4.78 6.12 5.48
CA ASP A 76 6.05 6.73 5.08
C ASP A 76 7.23 6.14 5.89
N ALA A 77 7.05 5.94 7.19
CA ALA A 77 8.07 5.36 8.06
C ALA A 77 8.39 3.89 7.73
N ASN A 78 7.38 3.11 7.31
CA ASN A 78 7.57 1.70 6.99
C ASN A 78 7.93 1.45 5.53
N MET A 79 7.66 2.40 4.62
CA MET A 79 7.88 2.20 3.19
C MET A 79 9.35 1.94 2.85
N ALA A 80 10.27 2.62 3.55
CA ALA A 80 11.71 2.36 3.40
C ALA A 80 12.08 0.92 3.77
N ASN A 81 11.46 0.36 4.82
CA ASN A 81 11.67 -1.03 5.22
C ASN A 81 11.10 -1.99 4.17
N CYS A 82 9.88 -1.73 3.68
CA CYS A 82 9.26 -2.56 2.65
C CYS A 82 10.08 -2.62 1.36
N LEU A 83 10.56 -1.47 0.89
CA LEU A 83 11.41 -1.40 -0.30
C LEU A 83 12.79 -2.02 -0.07
N SER A 84 13.34 -1.98 1.15
CA SER A 84 14.64 -2.60 1.44
C SER A 84 14.65 -4.12 1.21
N MET A 85 13.50 -4.79 1.36
CA MET A 85 13.35 -6.23 1.10
C MET A 85 13.65 -6.62 -0.35
N VAL A 86 13.52 -5.65 -1.26
CA VAL A 86 13.65 -5.83 -2.71
C VAL A 86 14.76 -4.95 -3.31
N GLY A 87 15.69 -4.46 -2.48
CA GLY A 87 16.86 -3.67 -2.94
C GLY A 87 16.65 -2.15 -2.96
N GLY A 88 15.60 -1.64 -2.32
CA GLY A 88 15.37 -0.21 -2.07
C GLY A 88 14.42 0.50 -3.05
N ALA A 89 14.07 -0.15 -4.16
CA ALA A 89 13.07 0.32 -5.14
C ALA A 89 12.52 -0.87 -5.94
N VAL A 90 11.34 -0.72 -6.54
CA VAL A 90 10.79 -1.69 -7.50
C VAL A 90 10.49 -0.98 -8.81
N GLY A 91 11.14 -1.40 -9.89
CA GLY A 91 10.96 -0.84 -11.23
C GLY A 91 9.96 -1.61 -12.08
N ALA A 92 9.56 -1.03 -13.22
CA ALA A 92 8.58 -1.61 -14.14
C ALA A 92 8.95 -3.02 -14.64
N ASP A 93 10.26 -3.27 -14.82
CA ASP A 93 10.79 -4.56 -15.27
C ASP A 93 11.07 -5.54 -14.11
N SER A 94 10.75 -5.16 -12.87
CA SER A 94 10.94 -6.05 -11.73
C SER A 94 9.97 -7.22 -11.79
N PRO A 95 10.39 -8.43 -11.35
CA PRO A 95 9.48 -9.55 -11.25
C PRO A 95 8.28 -9.22 -10.35
N CYS A 96 7.11 -9.78 -10.66
CA CYS A 96 5.91 -9.50 -9.87
C CYS A 96 6.06 -9.86 -8.38
N GLU A 97 6.88 -10.87 -8.06
CA GLU A 97 7.17 -11.26 -6.67
C GLU A 97 7.72 -10.10 -5.83
N ASN A 98 8.48 -9.16 -6.43
CA ASN A 98 8.97 -7.98 -5.72
C ASN A 98 7.84 -6.99 -5.42
N TRP A 99 6.93 -6.80 -6.38
CA TRP A 99 5.74 -5.96 -6.21
C TRP A 99 4.78 -6.55 -5.15
N GLU A 100 4.61 -7.87 -5.16
CA GLU A 100 3.83 -8.61 -4.15
C GLU A 100 4.44 -8.50 -2.76
N ALA A 101 5.76 -8.69 -2.63
CA ALA A 101 6.45 -8.54 -1.35
C ALA A 101 6.29 -7.13 -0.76
N VAL A 102 6.43 -6.09 -1.60
CA VAL A 102 6.22 -4.69 -1.17
C VAL A 102 4.75 -4.44 -0.78
N GLY A 103 3.80 -4.89 -1.61
CA GLY A 103 2.38 -4.76 -1.31
C GLY A 103 1.98 -5.43 -0.01
N GLN A 104 2.48 -6.63 0.24
CA GLN A 104 2.23 -7.36 1.49
C GLN A 104 2.81 -6.62 2.71
N CYS A 105 4.04 -6.11 2.63
CA CYS A 105 4.63 -5.35 3.73
C CYS A 105 3.86 -4.06 4.05
N ILE A 106 3.35 -3.35 3.03
CA ILE A 106 2.50 -2.17 3.24
C ILE A 106 1.23 -2.56 4.01
N VAL A 107 0.58 -3.65 3.64
CA VAL A 107 -0.63 -4.15 4.29
C VAL A 107 -0.36 -4.54 5.75
N GLU A 108 0.73 -5.25 6.01
CA GLU A 108 1.12 -5.65 7.36
C GLU A 108 1.44 -4.42 8.23
N SER A 109 2.06 -3.40 7.63
CA SER A 109 2.35 -2.12 8.28
C SER A 109 1.07 -1.36 8.63
N LEU A 110 0.11 -1.30 7.69
CA LEU A 110 -1.22 -0.71 7.91
C LEU A 110 -1.99 -1.40 9.04
N SER A 111 -1.91 -2.73 9.07
CA SER A 111 -2.52 -3.55 10.12
C SER A 111 -1.93 -3.23 11.49
N THR A 112 -0.60 -3.14 11.57
CA THR A 112 0.10 -2.78 12.82
C THR A 112 -0.17 -1.33 13.23
N ALA A 113 -0.29 -0.41 12.26
CA ALA A 113 -0.62 1.00 12.48
C ALA A 113 -2.00 1.17 13.12
N CYS A 114 -2.94 0.30 12.73
CA CYS A 114 -4.34 0.32 13.14
C CYS A 114 -4.47 0.45 14.67
N ASP A 115 -3.80 -0.42 15.41
CA ASP A 115 -3.85 -0.43 16.88
C ASP A 115 -3.15 0.77 17.55
N GLY A 116 -2.21 1.42 16.86
CA GLY A 116 -1.41 2.53 17.42
C GLY A 116 -1.94 3.93 17.12
N VAL A 117 -2.54 4.12 15.94
CA VAL A 117 -3.04 5.42 15.45
C VAL A 117 -4.46 5.69 15.93
N TYR A 118 -5.34 4.68 15.90
CA TYR A 118 -6.77 4.86 16.20
C TYR A 118 -7.17 4.57 17.65
N ARG A 119 -6.22 4.12 18.50
CA ARG A 119 -6.44 4.01 19.96
C ARG A 119 -6.16 5.31 20.73
N ARG A 120 -5.84 6.42 20.05
CA ARG A 120 -5.59 7.73 20.67
C ARG A 120 -6.75 8.68 20.54
#